data_AF-A0A8S9YII9-F1
#
_entry.id   AF-A0A8S9YII9-F1
#
_cell.length_a   1.000
_cell.length_b   1.000
_cell.length_c   1.000
_cell.angle_alpha   90.00
_cell.angle_beta   90.00
_cell.angle_gamma   90.00
#
_symmetry.space_group_name_H-M   'P 1'
#
loop_
_entity.id
_entity.type
_entity.pdbx_description
1 polymer ?
#
loop_
_entity_poly.entity_id
_entity_poly.type
_entity_poly.pdbx_seq_one_letter_code
_entity_poly.pdbx_strand_id
1 'polypeptide(L)' 'MTPDDFVHAITPGLKQPEGLELDSFKRYDPKTETLDLNIPKDSVFYRLGDRALISFTDFVFLLTVLSSKFLI' A
#
# COMPACT_ATOMS: atom_id res chain seq x y z
N MET A 1 0.88 0.63 4.82
CA MET A 1 0.56 -0.52 3.95
C MET A 1 1.57 -0.57 2.80
N THR A 2 1.83 -1.74 2.23
CA THR A 2 2.67 -1.87 1.03
C THR A 2 1.86 -1.51 -0.23
N PRO A 3 2.51 -1.23 -1.37
CA PRO A 3 1.80 -1.05 -2.64
C PRO A 3 0.97 -2.26 -3.07
N ASP A 4 1.43 -3.47 -2.74
CA ASP A 4 0.70 -4.70 -3.02
C ASP A 4 -0.58 -4.79 -2.18
N ASP A 5 -0.52 -4.46 -0.88
CA ASP A 5 -1.71 -4.37 -0.02
C ASP A 5 -2.73 -3.35 -0.56
N PHE A 6 -2.26 -2.22 -1.11
CA PHE A 6 -3.13 -1.22 -1.74
C PHE A 6 -3.87 -1.79 -2.95
N VAL A 7 -3.18 -2.50 -3.84
CA VAL A 7 -3.80 -3.13 -5.01
C VAL A 7 -4.79 -4.21 -4.58
N HIS A 8 -4.45 -5.03 -3.58
CA HIS A 8 -5.37 -6.01 -2.99
C HIS A 8 -6.64 -5.36 -2.43
N ALA A 9 -6.51 -4.22 -1.75
CA ALA A 9 -7.65 -3.51 -1.15
C ALA A 9 -8.66 -2.98 -2.18
N ILE A 10 -8.23 -2.71 -3.42
CA ILE A 10 -9.11 -2.22 -4.50
C ILE A 10 -9.53 -3.30 -5.50
N THR A 11 -8.99 -4.52 -5.39
CA THR A 11 -9.27 -5.61 -6.34
C THR A 11 -10.32 -6.57 -5.76
N PRO A 12 -11.55 -6.60 -6.31
CA PRO A 12 -12.60 -7.47 -5.79
C PRO A 12 -12.25 -8.95 -5.92
N GLY A 13 -12.70 -9.76 -4.95
CA GLY A 13 -12.59 -11.22 -5.01
C GLY A 13 -11.20 -11.78 -4.63
N LEU A 14 -10.21 -10.94 -4.32
CA LEU A 14 -8.94 -11.40 -3.75
C LEU A 14 -9.08 -11.65 -2.24
N LYS A 15 -8.72 -12.86 -1.80
CA LYS A 15 -8.67 -13.21 -0.38
C LYS A 15 -7.42 -12.59 0.26
N GLN A 16 -7.57 -11.98 1.43
CA GLN A 16 -6.43 -11.51 2.22
C GLN A 16 -5.57 -12.71 2.69
N PRO A 17 -4.25 -12.51 2.89
CA PRO A 17 -3.38 -13.54 3.44
C PRO A 17 -3.87 -14.05 4.80
N GLU A 18 -3.68 -15.34 5.06
CA GLU A 18 -4.06 -15.94 6.34
C GLU A 18 -3.20 -15.39 7.48
N GLY A 19 -3.83 -15.09 8.62
CA GLY A 19 -3.16 -14.52 9.80
C GLY A 19 -2.89 -13.02 9.74
N LEU A 20 -3.37 -12.32 8.71
CA LEU A 20 -3.29 -10.85 8.56
C LEU A 20 -4.70 -10.26 8.36
N GLU A 21 -5.55 -10.48 9.36
CA GLU A 21 -6.90 -9.92 9.44
C GLU A 21 -6.90 -8.43 9.86
N LEU A 22 -8.06 -7.87 10.18
CA LEU A 22 -8.31 -6.43 10.36
C LEU A 22 -7.27 -5.68 11.21
N ASP A 23 -6.87 -6.25 12.35
CA ASP A 23 -5.93 -5.65 13.29
C ASP A 23 -4.61 -6.44 13.40
N SER A 24 -4.35 -7.34 12.44
CA SER A 24 -3.14 -8.17 12.40
C SER A 24 -2.20 -7.67 11.31
N PHE A 25 -1.04 -7.17 11.72
CA PHE A 25 -0.03 -6.63 10.81
C PHE A 25 1.37 -7.12 11.17
N LYS A 26 2.24 -7.19 10.16
CA LYS A 26 3.66 -7.42 10.37
C LYS A 26 4.28 -6.14 10.93
N ARG A 27 4.90 -6.24 12.11
CA ARG A 27 5.67 -5.14 12.68
C ARG A 27 6.95 -4.98 11.88
N TYR A 28 7.31 -3.74 11.62
CA TYR A 28 8.51 -3.36 10.90
C TYR A 28 9.21 -2.26 11.71
N ASP A 29 10.47 -2.46 12.06
CA ASP A 29 11.30 -1.42 12.67
C ASP A 29 12.32 -0.89 11.64
N PRO A 30 12.17 0.36 11.19
CA PRO A 30 13.05 0.95 10.18
C PRO A 30 14.50 1.13 10.62
N LYS A 31 14.83 0.94 11.91
CA LYS A 31 16.18 1.05 12.44
C LYS A 31 16.95 -0.28 12.41
N THR A 32 16.23 -1.40 12.46
CA THR A 32 16.83 -2.74 12.60
C THR A 32 16.61 -3.60 11.36
N GLU A 33 15.57 -3.31 10.57
CA GLU A 33 15.16 -4.13 9.45
C GLU A 33 15.33 -3.40 8.12
N THR A 34 15.70 -4.14 7.08
CA THR A 34 15.69 -3.66 5.70
C THR A 34 14.39 -4.11 5.03
N LEU A 35 13.65 -3.15 4.46
CA LEU A 35 12.40 -3.43 3.76
C LEU A 35 12.68 -3.51 2.25
N ASP A 36 12.61 -4.72 1.70
CA ASP A 36 12.63 -4.95 0.26
C ASP A 36 11.23 -5.36 -0.22
N LEU A 37 10.56 -4.43 -0.89
CA LEU A 37 9.23 -4.63 -1.48
C LEU A 37 9.29 -5.05 -2.95
N ASN A 38 10.50 -5.21 -3.53
CA ASN A 38 10.69 -5.44 -4.96
C ASN A 38 9.97 -4.40 -5.85
N ILE A 39 9.93 -3.13 -5.41
CA ILE A 39 9.30 -2.03 -6.14
C ILE A 39 10.38 -1.23 -6.90
N PRO A 40 10.21 -0.98 -8.20
CA PRO A 40 11.11 -0.11 -8.97
C PRO A 40 11.25 1.29 -8.35
N LYS A 41 12.48 1.82 -8.31
CA LYS A 41 12.78 3.11 -7.65
C LYS A 41 12.12 4.32 -8.30
N ASP A 42 11.71 4.20 -9.56
CA ASP A 42 10.97 5.20 -10.32
C ASP A 42 9.45 5.13 -10.11
N SER A 43 8.97 4.16 -9.32
CA SER A 43 7.55 4.01 -8.99
C SER A 43 6.98 5.23 -8.25
N VAL A 44 5.72 5.55 -8.55
CA VAL A 44 4.98 6.65 -7.91
C VAL A 44 4.91 6.50 -6.39
N PHE A 45 4.95 5.28 -5.87
CA PHE A 45 4.87 5.04 -4.43
C PHE A 45 6.07 5.62 -3.66
N TYR A 46 7.24 5.74 -4.29
CA TYR A 46 8.40 6.43 -3.70
C TYR A 46 8.24 7.95 -3.65
N ARG A 47 7.22 8.52 -4.32
CA ARG A 47 6.89 9.95 -4.24
C ARG A 47 5.87 10.26 -3.14
N LEU A 48 5.11 9.26 -2.70
CA LEU A 48 4.05 9.41 -1.71
C LEU A 48 4.57 9.28 -0.28
N GLY A 49 5.56 8.42 -0.06
CA GLY A 49 6.09 8.18 1.27
C GLY A 49 7.46 7.51 1.29
N ASP A 50 8.02 7.42 2.50
CA ASP A 50 9.29 6.76 2.74
C ASP A 50 9.20 5.26 2.42
N ARG A 51 10.25 4.74 1.77
CA ARG A 51 10.39 3.31 1.45
C ARG A 51 9.23 2.72 0.63
N ALA A 52 8.49 3.57 -0.11
CA ALA A 52 7.29 3.21 -0.86
C ALA A 52 6.11 2.68 -0.02
N LEU A 53 6.13 2.92 1.29
CA LEU A 53 4.99 2.63 2.15
C LEU A 53 3.91 3.70 1.98
N ILE A 54 2.66 3.26 1.96
CA ILE A 54 1.49 4.12 1.80
C ILE A 54 0.86 4.33 3.18
N SER A 55 0.69 5.59 3.57
CA SER A 55 -0.02 5.98 4.79
C SER A 55 -1.54 5.94 4.58
N PHE A 56 -2.32 6.06 5.66
CA PHE A 56 -3.78 6.17 5.54
C PHE A 56 -4.21 7.39 4.71
N THR A 57 -3.53 8.53 4.89
CA THR A 57 -3.83 9.75 4.12
C THR A 57 -3.56 9.54 2.62
N ASP A 58 -2.42 8.89 2.29
CA ASP A 58 -2.09 8.57 0.90
C ASP A 58 -3.08 7.58 0.30
N PHE A 59 -3.54 6.60 1.08
CA PHE A 59 -4.58 5.65 0.66
C PHE A 59 -5.86 6.37 0.23
N VAL A 60 -6.39 7.25 1.09
CA VAL A 60 -7.62 8.00 0.80
C VAL A 60 -7.42 8.93 -0.42
N PHE A 61 -6.26 9.58 -0.51
CA PHE A 61 -5.90 10.42 -1.66
C PHE A 61 -5.87 9.61 -2.97
N LEU A 62 -5.15 8.49 -3.00
CA LEU A 62 -5.07 7.60 -4.16
C LEU A 62 -6.44 7.05 -4.55
N LEU A 63 -7.22 6.61 -3.57
CA LEU A 63 -8.58 6.12 -3.80
C LEU A 63 -9.44 7.19 -4.46
N THR A 64 -9.35 8.44 -3.99
CA THR A 64 -10.09 9.58 -4.53
C THR A 64 -9.64 9.93 -5.95
N VAL A 65 -8.33 10.02 -6.20
CA VAL A 65 -7.76 10.36 -7.51
C VAL A 65 -8.06 9.29 -8.56
N LEU A 66 -7.98 8.01 -8.19
CA LEU A 66 -8.27 6.91 -9.11
C LEU A 66 -9.78 6.79 -9.40
N SER A 67 -10.61 6.97 -8.38
CA SER A 67 -12.07 6.86 -8.53
C SER A 67 -12.67 8.05 -9.28
N SER A 68 -12.16 9.26 -9.06
CA SER A 68 -12.65 10.48 -9.74
C SER A 68 -12.37 10.47 -11.24
N LYS A 69 -11.29 9.80 -11.69
CA LYS A 69 -11.01 9.65 -13.12
C LYS A 69 -11.87 8.60 -13.84
N PHE A 70 -12.62 7.78 -13.11
CA PHE A 70 -13.50 6.75 -13.68
C PHE A 70 -14.96 7.19 -13.79
N LEU A 71 -15.29 8.39 -13.30
CA LEU A 71 -16.66 8.91 -13.19
C LEU A 71 -16.96 10.09 -14.14
N ILE A 72 -16.11 10.33 -15.15
CA ILE A 72 -16.26 11.40 -16.16
C ILE A 72 -16.09 10.84 -17.56
#